data_AF-J3FMW6-F1
#
_entry.id   AF-J3FMW6-F1
#
_cell.length_a   1.000
_cell.length_b   1.000
_cell.length_c   1.000
_cell.angle_alpha   90.00
_cell.angle_beta   90.00
_cell.angle_gamma   90.00
#
_symmetry.space_group_name_H-M   'P 1'
#
loop_
_entity.id
_entity.type
_entity.pdbx_description
1 polymer ?
#
loop_
_entity_poly.entity_id
_entity_poly.type
_entity_poly.pdbx_seq_one_letter_code
_entity_poly.pdbx_strand_id
1 'polypeptide(L)'
;MAYYRTPHDVTALPAWQALNDHRQAMQDFSMREAFNADPQRFTQFTLSSCGLFLDYSKNLINAETRNLLVGLANEVDLKGAIKSLFDGEIVNASEGRPALHTALR
;
A
#
# COMPACT_ATOMS: atom_id res chain seq x y z
N MET A 1 12.67 -14.21 -12.16
CA MET A 1 12.21 -13.57 -13.41
C MET A 1 11.64 -12.21 -13.04
N ALA A 2 11.88 -11.17 -13.85
CA ALA A 2 11.47 -9.83 -13.46
C ALA A 2 9.93 -9.71 -13.41
N TYR A 3 9.38 -9.27 -12.28
CA TYR A 3 7.94 -9.28 -11.93
C TYR A 3 7.03 -8.64 -12.99
N TYR A 4 7.56 -7.71 -13.79
CA TYR A 4 6.84 -7.00 -14.85
C TYR A 4 6.64 -7.81 -16.14
N ARG A 5 7.29 -8.97 -16.30
CA ARG A 5 7.10 -9.87 -17.47
C ARG A 5 5.96 -10.86 -17.27
N THR A 6 5.52 -11.05 -16.03
CA THR A 6 4.43 -11.94 -15.66
C THR A 6 3.64 -11.26 -14.55
N PRO A 7 2.73 -10.32 -14.90
CA PRO A 7 2.01 -9.55 -13.91
C PRO A 7 1.26 -10.49 -12.96
N HIS A 8 1.39 -10.22 -11.66
CA HIS A 8 0.63 -10.93 -10.65
C HIS A 8 -0.83 -10.52 -10.74
N ASP A 9 -1.74 -11.50 -10.84
CA ASP A 9 -3.14 -11.25 -10.54
C ASP A 9 -3.29 -11.10 -9.03
N VAL A 10 -3.26 -9.85 -8.59
CA VAL A 10 -3.36 -9.46 -7.18
C VAL A 10 -4.68 -9.95 -6.58
N THR A 11 -5.74 -10.07 -7.38
CA THR A 11 -7.07 -10.44 -6.88
C THR A 11 -7.19 -11.92 -6.48
N ALA A 12 -6.29 -12.76 -6.99
CA ALA A 12 -6.22 -14.17 -6.65
C ALA A 12 -5.37 -14.45 -5.39
N LEU A 13 -4.73 -13.44 -4.80
CA LEU A 13 -3.83 -13.61 -3.66
C LEU A 13 -4.59 -13.75 -2.33
N PRO A 14 -4.12 -14.60 -1.40
CA PRO A 14 -4.63 -14.66 -0.03
C PRO A 14 -4.77 -13.31 0.67
N ALA A 15 -3.77 -12.40 0.59
CA ALA A 15 -3.91 -11.09 1.23
C ALA A 15 -5.02 -10.23 0.62
N TRP A 16 -5.34 -10.41 -0.67
CA TRP A 16 -6.47 -9.72 -1.30
C TRP A 16 -7.80 -10.28 -0.82
N GLN A 17 -7.92 -11.61 -0.69
CA GLN A 17 -9.11 -12.21 -0.12
C GLN A 17 -9.34 -11.76 1.33
N ALA A 18 -8.29 -11.70 2.14
CA ALA A 18 -8.37 -11.19 3.51
C ALA A 18 -8.83 -9.72 3.55
N LEU A 19 -8.38 -8.88 2.61
CA LEU A 19 -8.88 -7.51 2.47
C LEU A 19 -10.36 -7.44 2.07
N ASN A 20 -10.83 -8.33 1.21
CA ASN A 20 -12.25 -8.42 0.84
C ASN A 20 -13.12 -8.81 2.03
N ASP A 21 -12.71 -9.82 2.79
CA ASP A 21 -13.42 -10.28 3.98
C ASP A 21 -13.44 -9.17 5.04
N HIS A 22 -12.31 -8.49 5.26
CA HIS A 22 -12.22 -7.33 6.15
C HIS A 22 -13.12 -6.19 5.72
N ARG A 23 -13.18 -5.91 4.40
CA ARG A 23 -14.07 -4.88 3.85
C ARG A 23 -15.53 -5.20 4.12
N GLN A 24 -15.94 -6.47 4.04
CA GLN A 24 -17.31 -6.88 4.40
C GLN A 24 -17.57 -6.67 5.89
N ALA A 25 -16.63 -7.06 6.76
CA ALA A 25 -16.75 -6.84 8.21
C ALA A 25 -16.81 -5.34 8.58
N MET A 26 -16.15 -4.47 7.81
CA MET A 26 -16.16 -3.02 7.97
C MET A 26 -17.32 -2.30 7.26
N GLN A 27 -18.34 -3.00 6.74
CA GLN A 27 -19.39 -2.37 5.93
C GLN A 27 -20.14 -1.23 6.65
N ASP A 28 -20.28 -1.31 7.96
CA ASP A 28 -20.97 -0.33 8.80
C ASP A 28 -20.00 0.64 9.50
N PHE A 29 -18.74 0.69 9.07
CA PHE A 29 -17.73 1.53 9.69
C PHE A 29 -18.09 3.02 9.62
N SER A 30 -18.21 3.66 10.78
CA SER A 30 -18.45 5.09 10.90
C SER A 30 -17.18 5.81 11.35
N MET A 31 -16.75 6.79 10.55
CA MET A 31 -15.59 7.61 10.90
C MET A 31 -15.79 8.40 12.18
N ARG A 32 -17.00 8.94 12.39
CA ARG A 32 -17.34 9.71 13.58
C ARG A 32 -17.23 8.84 14.82
N GLU A 33 -17.77 7.63 14.76
CA GLU A 33 -17.66 6.66 15.87
C GLU A 33 -16.22 6.23 16.10
N ALA A 34 -15.43 6.03 15.04
CA ALA A 34 -14.03 5.67 15.18
C ALA A 34 -13.20 6.75 15.89
N PHE A 35 -13.45 8.04 15.62
CA PHE A 35 -12.79 9.14 16.35
C PHE A 35 -13.32 9.29 17.79
N ASN A 36 -14.61 9.02 18.02
CA ASN A 36 -15.17 9.03 19.36
C ASN A 36 -14.63 7.87 20.23
N ALA A 37 -14.46 6.70 19.63
CA ALA A 37 -13.98 5.48 20.30
C ALA A 37 -12.47 5.49 20.53
N ASP A 38 -11.70 6.11 19.62
CA ASP A 38 -10.25 6.23 19.74
C ASP A 38 -9.78 7.70 19.62
N PRO A 39 -9.64 8.41 20.76
CA PRO A 39 -9.10 9.77 20.77
C PRO A 39 -7.66 9.89 20.24
N GLN A 40 -6.90 8.79 20.18
CA GLN A 40 -5.54 8.75 19.66
C GLN A 40 -5.47 8.44 18.17
N ARG A 41 -6.62 8.24 17.51
CA ARG A 41 -6.69 7.90 16.08
C ARG A 41 -5.90 8.86 15.20
N PHE A 42 -6.00 10.16 15.45
CA PHE A 42 -5.23 11.16 14.68
C PHE A 42 -3.72 10.85 14.72
N THR A 43 -3.17 10.67 15.91
CA THR A 43 -1.75 10.36 16.13
C THR A 43 -1.35 9.02 15.50
N GLN A 44 -2.19 7.98 15.65
CA GLN A 44 -1.92 6.64 15.11
C GLN A 44 -1.93 6.55 13.58
N PHE A 45 -2.71 7.43 12.93
CA PHE A 45 -2.85 7.50 11.48
C PHE A 45 -2.30 8.81 10.92
N THR A 46 -1.19 9.24 11.50
CA THR A 46 -0.39 10.37 11.03
C THR A 46 1.07 9.94 10.92
N LEU A 47 1.77 10.47 9.92
CA LEU A 47 3.22 10.31 9.77
C LEU A 47 3.85 11.67 9.49
N SER A 48 5.03 11.91 10.03
CA SER A 48 5.86 13.05 9.65
C SER A 48 7.27 12.59 9.36
N SER A 49 7.80 12.99 8.21
CA SER A 49 9.15 12.65 7.77
C SER A 49 9.58 13.60 6.65
N CYS A 50 10.88 13.90 6.56
CA CYS A 50 11.46 14.73 5.50
C CYS A 50 10.75 16.09 5.29
N GLY A 51 10.25 16.72 6.36
CA GLY A 51 9.49 17.97 6.29
C GLY A 51 8.06 17.83 5.73
N LEU A 52 7.61 16.61 5.47
CA LEU A 52 6.24 16.28 5.09
C LEU A 52 5.43 15.83 6.31
N PHE A 53 4.16 16.21 6.32
CA PHE A 53 3.17 15.77 7.29
C PHE A 53 2.00 15.12 6.55
N LEU A 54 1.73 13.86 6.85
CA LEU A 54 0.68 13.06 6.25
C LEU A 54 -0.32 12.66 7.34
N ASP A 55 -1.50 13.26 7.33
CA ASP A 55 -2.67 12.80 8.08
C ASP A 55 -3.52 11.91 7.17
N TYR A 56 -3.66 10.65 7.55
CA TYR A 56 -4.52 9.67 6.89
C TYR A 56 -5.58 9.09 7.84
N SER A 57 -5.81 9.74 8.99
CA SER A 57 -6.76 9.33 10.03
C SER A 57 -8.24 9.41 9.60
N LYS A 58 -8.52 10.25 8.60
CA LYS A 58 -9.85 10.43 7.99
C LYS A 58 -10.10 9.49 6.80
N ASN A 59 -9.39 8.37 6.71
CA ASN A 59 -9.71 7.27 5.81
C ASN A 59 -10.53 6.18 6.51
N LEU A 60 -11.31 5.42 5.74
CA LEU A 60 -12.11 4.28 6.21
C LEU A 60 -11.23 3.06 6.52
N ILE A 61 -10.35 3.21 7.49
CA ILE A 61 -9.36 2.21 7.88
C ILE A 61 -9.32 2.06 9.40
N ASN A 62 -8.98 0.88 9.87
CA ASN A 62 -8.52 0.65 11.24
C ASN A 62 -7.09 0.07 11.21
N ALA A 63 -6.57 -0.30 12.38
CA ALA A 63 -5.21 -0.83 12.47
C ALA A 63 -5.05 -2.13 11.66
N GLU A 64 -6.08 -2.97 11.64
CA GLU A 64 -6.14 -4.19 10.85
C GLU A 64 -6.15 -3.89 9.34
N THR A 65 -6.93 -2.92 8.86
CA THR A 65 -6.94 -2.51 7.45
C THR A 65 -5.53 -2.12 7.00
N ARG A 66 -4.82 -1.31 7.79
CA ARG A 66 -3.45 -0.90 7.48
C ARG A 66 -2.51 -2.11 7.42
N ASN A 67 -2.61 -3.02 8.37
CA ASN A 67 -1.77 -4.22 8.40
C ASN A 67 -2.04 -5.14 7.19
N LEU A 68 -3.31 -5.32 6.80
CA LEU A 68 -3.69 -6.11 5.63
C LEU A 68 -3.22 -5.46 4.32
N LEU A 69 -3.33 -4.14 4.18
CA LEU A 69 -2.80 -3.40 3.02
C LEU A 69 -1.27 -3.53 2.90
N VAL A 70 -0.55 -3.42 4.02
CA VAL A 70 0.90 -3.65 4.06
C VAL A 70 1.23 -5.11 3.78
N GLY A 71 0.41 -6.04 4.25
CA GLY A 71 0.49 -7.48 3.94
C GLY A 71 0.43 -7.73 2.44
N LEU A 72 -0.57 -7.18 1.75
CA LEU A 72 -0.69 -7.28 0.30
C LEU A 72 0.53 -6.69 -0.41
N ALA A 73 1.00 -5.51 0.00
CA ALA A 73 2.18 -4.88 -0.57
C ALA A 73 3.46 -5.73 -0.42
N ASN A 74 3.58 -6.46 0.69
CA ASN A 74 4.67 -7.42 0.89
C ASN A 74 4.50 -8.67 0.03
N GLU A 75 3.28 -9.21 -0.08
CA GLU A 75 2.99 -10.43 -0.86
C GLU A 75 3.26 -10.23 -2.36
N VAL A 76 2.97 -9.03 -2.90
CA VAL A 76 3.30 -8.67 -4.30
C VAL A 76 4.74 -8.22 -4.51
N ASP A 77 5.59 -8.30 -3.48
CA ASP A 77 6.99 -7.85 -3.48
C ASP A 77 7.18 -6.40 -3.98
N LEU A 78 6.37 -5.46 -3.46
CA LEU A 78 6.49 -4.05 -3.82
C LEU A 78 7.89 -3.49 -3.52
N LYS A 79 8.57 -4.00 -2.48
CA LYS A 79 9.93 -3.61 -2.14
C LYS A 79 10.93 -4.04 -3.22
N GLY A 80 10.83 -5.28 -3.71
CA GLY A 80 11.61 -5.75 -4.85
C GLY A 80 11.35 -4.90 -6.10
N ALA A 81 10.09 -4.59 -6.40
CA ALA A 81 9.73 -3.73 -7.53
C ALA A 81 10.33 -2.31 -7.43
N ILE A 82 10.29 -1.70 -6.24
CA ILE A 82 10.95 -0.41 -6.00
C ILE A 82 12.46 -0.55 -6.23
N LYS A 83 13.10 -1.59 -5.68
CA LYS A 83 14.54 -1.83 -5.87
C LYS A 83 14.90 -1.96 -7.35
N SER A 84 14.16 -2.76 -8.12
CA SER A 84 14.34 -2.90 -9.57
C SER A 84 14.25 -1.56 -10.32
N LEU A 85 13.34 -0.67 -9.91
CA LEU A 85 13.23 0.66 -10.49
C LEU A 85 14.50 1.50 -10.23
N PHE A 86 15.02 1.48 -8.99
CA PHE A 86 16.22 2.22 -8.62
C PHE A 86 17.51 1.65 -9.24
N ASP A 87 17.57 0.32 -9.43
CA ASP A 87 18.72 -0.35 -10.05
C ASP A 87 18.74 -0.23 -11.59
N GLY A 88 17.70 0.35 -12.20
CA GLY A 88 17.60 0.53 -13.64
C GLY A 88 17.24 -0.73 -14.41
N GLU A 89 16.53 -1.66 -13.79
CA GLU A 89 15.94 -2.80 -14.50
C GLU A 89 14.85 -2.34 -15.48
N ILE A 90 14.48 -3.22 -16.42
CA ILE A 90 13.55 -2.92 -17.52
C ILE A 90 12.09 -2.95 -17.03
N VAL A 91 11.73 -2.12 -16.05
CA VAL A 91 10.40 -2.13 -15.42
C VAL A 91 9.28 -1.65 -16.35
N ASN A 92 9.59 -0.88 -17.40
CA ASN A 92 8.64 -0.53 -18.46
C ASN A 92 8.62 -1.66 -19.51
N ALA A 93 7.75 -2.65 -19.26
CA ALA A 93 7.68 -3.88 -20.03
C ALA A 93 7.19 -3.69 -21.47
N SER A 94 6.22 -2.80 -21.71
CA SER A 94 5.63 -2.59 -23.04
C SER A 94 6.61 -1.95 -24.03
N GLU A 95 7.51 -1.10 -23.54
CA GLU A 95 8.54 -0.46 -24.37
C GLU A 95 9.93 -1.10 -24.23
N GLY A 96 10.09 -2.06 -23.31
CA GLY A 96 11.38 -2.71 -23.05
C GLY A 96 12.45 -1.74 -22.54
N ARG A 97 12.07 -0.78 -21.68
CA ARG A 97 12.99 0.27 -21.16
C ARG A 97 13.05 0.33 -19.63
N PRO A 98 14.14 0.86 -19.06
CA PRO A 98 14.17 1.23 -17.64
C PRO A 98 13.45 2.56 -17.39
N ALA A 99 13.08 2.82 -16.13
CA ALA A 99 12.40 4.07 -15.71
C ALA A 99 13.27 4.88 -14.72
N LEU A 100 14.30 5.55 -15.24
CA LEU A 100 15.40 6.15 -14.45
C LEU A 100 15.21 7.62 -14.04
N HIS A 101 13.98 8.06 -13.82
CA HIS A 101 13.71 9.46 -13.43
C HIS A 101 14.34 9.84 -12.08
N THR A 102 14.59 8.86 -11.21
CA THR A 102 15.29 9.05 -9.93
C THR A 102 16.80 9.27 -10.10
N ALA A 103 17.44 8.75 -11.15
CA ALA A 103 18.88 8.94 -11.36
C ALA A 103 19.28 10.40 -11.66
N LEU A 104 18.30 11.25 -11.98
CA LEU A 104 18.50 12.67 -12.25
C LEU A 104 18.61 13.53 -10.99
N ARG A 105 18.29 13.00 -9.80
CA ARG A 105 18.27 13.76 -8.53
C ARG A 105 18.51 12.90 -7.29
#